data_AF-C3NGM3-F1
#
_entry.id   AF-C3NGM3-F1
#
_cell.length_a   1.000
_cell.length_b   1.000
_cell.length_c   1.000
_cell.angle_alpha   90.00
_cell.angle_beta   90.00
_cell.angle_gamma   90.00
#
_symmetry.space_group_name_H-M   'P 1'
#
loop_
_entity.id
_entity.type
_entity.pdbx_description
1 polymer ?
#
loop_
_entity_poly.entity_id
_entity_poly.type
_entity_poly.pdbx_seq_one_letter_code
_entity_poly.pdbx_strand_id
1 'polypeptide(L)'
;MENAILTAYKKARELNKDGEVHLFKDESGAYYLIIVRTANCKEKSKLIDAIYDEVYKHTDEINLTILIMSKSSYKAFADQNLEEIEVQS
;
A
#
# COMPACT_ATOMS: atom_id res chain seq x y z
N MET A 1 12.76 -2.07 -10.27
CA MET A 1 11.32 -1.99 -9.97
C MET A 1 10.97 -2.66 -8.64
N GLU A 2 11.33 -3.92 -8.42
CA GLU A 2 11.06 -4.63 -7.14
C GLU A 2 11.62 -3.91 -5.90
N ASN A 3 12.83 -3.34 -6.00
CA ASN A 3 13.41 -2.54 -4.90
C ASN A 3 12.56 -1.32 -4.55
N ALA A 4 11.92 -0.66 -5.52
CA ALA A 4 11.10 0.52 -5.28
C ALA A 4 9.78 0.16 -4.57
N ILE A 5 9.15 -0.95 -4.95
CA ILE A 5 7.97 -1.49 -4.27
C ILE A 5 8.29 -1.91 -2.83
N LEU A 6 9.41 -2.59 -2.63
CA LEU A 6 9.84 -2.99 -1.29
C LEU A 6 10.10 -1.77 -0.41
N THR A 7 10.70 -0.71 -0.95
CA THR A 7 10.86 0.57 -0.27
C THR A 7 9.51 1.20 0.10
N ALA A 8 8.55 1.22 -0.83
CA ALA A 8 7.19 1.72 -0.55
C ALA A 8 6.54 0.97 0.61
N TYR A 9 6.59 -0.37 0.59
CA TYR A 9 6.03 -1.21 1.64
C TYR A 9 6.70 -0.96 3.00
N LYS A 10 8.04 -0.93 3.04
CA LYS A 10 8.81 -0.63 4.26
C LYS A 10 8.44 0.73 4.83
N LYS A 11 8.36 1.76 3.98
CA LYS A 11 7.99 3.10 4.43
C LYS A 11 6.57 3.15 4.96
N ALA A 12 5.62 2.49 4.31
CA ALA A 12 4.25 2.39 4.79
C ALA A 12 4.17 1.68 6.16
N ARG A 13 4.92 0.59 6.38
CA ARG A 13 5.02 -0.08 7.69
C ARG A 13 5.61 0.83 8.76
N GLU A 14 6.66 1.57 8.44
CA GLU A 14 7.27 2.54 9.35
C GLU A 14 6.30 3.65 9.77
N LEU A 15 5.53 4.20 8.81
CA LEU A 15 4.56 5.27 9.03
C LEU A 15 3.25 4.76 9.68
N ASN A 16 3.02 3.44 9.68
CA ASN A 16 1.85 2.77 10.23
C ASN A 16 2.24 1.74 11.31
N LYS A 17 3.09 2.14 12.27
CA LYS A 17 3.77 1.26 13.24
C LYS A 17 2.88 0.19 13.90
N ASP A 18 1.64 0.53 14.23
CA ASP A 18 0.70 -0.34 14.94
C ASP A 18 -0.46 -0.82 14.07
N GLY A 19 -0.43 -0.52 12.78
CA GLY A 19 -1.50 -0.85 11.85
C GLY A 19 -1.13 -1.96 10.87
N GLU A 20 -2.14 -2.45 10.17
CA GLU A 20 -1.97 -3.48 9.15
C GLU A 20 -1.57 -2.81 7.83
N VAL A 21 -0.59 -3.40 7.13
CA VAL A 21 -0.19 -2.96 5.79
C VAL A 21 -0.06 -4.19 4.93
N HIS A 22 -0.75 -4.20 3.81
CA HIS A 22 -0.81 -5.32 2.87
C HIS A 22 -0.28 -4.86 1.53
N LEU A 23 0.48 -5.72 0.85
CA LEU A 23 0.99 -5.48 -0.49
C LEU A 23 0.57 -6.66 -1.36
N PHE A 24 -0.05 -6.37 -2.49
CA PHE A 24 -0.43 -7.38 -3.47
C PHE A 24 -0.05 -6.93 -4.87
N LYS A 25 0.03 -7.93 -5.76
CA LYS A 25 0.31 -7.76 -7.18
C LYS A 25 -0.78 -8.48 -7.94
N ASP A 26 -1.43 -7.79 -8.87
CA ASP A 26 -2.42 -8.43 -9.75
C ASP A 26 -1.75 -9.14 -10.93
N GLU A 27 -2.55 -9.88 -11.71
CA GLU A 27 -2.07 -10.62 -12.88
C GLU A 27 -1.48 -9.72 -13.97
N SER A 28 -1.91 -8.44 -14.03
CA SER A 28 -1.38 -7.44 -14.97
C SER A 28 -0.01 -6.88 -14.53
N GLY A 29 0.42 -7.23 -13.32
CA GLY A 29 1.65 -6.77 -12.72
C GLY A 29 1.55 -5.40 -12.02
N ALA A 30 0.34 -4.89 -11.82
CA ALA A 30 0.12 -3.69 -11.02
C ALA A 30 0.24 -4.02 -9.53
N TYR A 31 0.89 -3.14 -8.78
CA TYR A 31 1.06 -3.29 -7.34
C TYR A 31 0.04 -2.46 -6.59
N TYR A 32 -0.45 -3.00 -5.49
CA TYR A 32 -1.38 -2.31 -4.61
C TYR A 32 -0.92 -2.40 -3.16
N LEU A 33 -0.79 -1.24 -2.53
CA LEU A 33 -0.35 -1.09 -1.15
C LEU A 33 -1.54 -0.59 -0.32
N ILE A 34 -2.09 -1.47 0.52
CA ILE A 34 -3.16 -1.13 1.44
C ILE A 34 -2.58 -0.79 2.80
N ILE A 35 -2.96 0.37 3.34
CA ILE A 35 -2.65 0.81 4.70
C ILE A 35 -3.97 0.86 5.47
N VAL A 36 -4.12 -0.06 6.43
CA VAL A 36 -5.33 -0.15 7.25
C VAL A 36 -5.19 0.76 8.46
N ARG A 37 -5.81 1.94 8.39
CA ARG A 37 -5.90 2.91 9.48
C ARG A 37 -7.02 3.92 9.25
N THR A 38 -7.54 4.49 10.32
CA THR A 38 -8.33 5.71 10.23
C THR A 38 -7.38 6.90 9.99
N ALA A 39 -7.66 7.68 8.95
CA ALA A 39 -6.92 8.89 8.62
C ALA A 39 -7.86 9.86 7.89
N ASN A 40 -7.77 11.15 8.21
CA ASN A 40 -8.46 12.19 7.45
C ASN A 40 -7.75 12.46 6.12
N CYS A 41 -8.38 13.21 5.20
CA CYS A 41 -7.83 13.44 3.86
C CYS A 41 -6.43 14.07 3.88
N LYS A 42 -6.15 14.97 4.82
CA LYS A 42 -4.84 15.64 4.95
C LYS A 42 -3.76 14.64 5.39
N GLU A 43 -4.07 13.77 6.32
CA GLU A 43 -3.17 12.70 6.76
C GLU A 43 -2.93 11.68 5.65
N LYS A 44 -3.98 11.33 4.89
CA LYS A 44 -3.87 10.44 3.73
C LYS A 44 -2.90 10.99 2.68
N SER A 45 -3.04 12.26 2.29
CA SER A 45 -2.12 12.91 1.35
C SER A 45 -0.69 12.82 1.84
N LYS A 46 -0.43 13.25 3.09
CA LYS A 46 0.93 13.23 3.66
C LYS A 46 1.56 11.84 3.68
N LEU A 47 0.77 10.80 3.96
CA LEU A 47 1.25 9.42 3.94
C LEU A 47 1.63 8.99 2.53
N ILE A 48 0.78 9.27 1.54
CA ILE A 48 1.03 8.94 0.13
C ILE A 48 2.27 9.67 -0.36
N ASP A 49 2.37 10.98 -0.11
CA ASP A 49 3.50 11.80 -0.53
C ASP A 49 4.81 11.26 0.07
N ALA A 50 4.83 10.98 1.37
CA ALA A 50 6.02 10.44 2.04
C ALA A 50 6.44 9.05 1.54
N ILE A 51 5.51 8.24 1.04
CA ILE A 51 5.83 6.95 0.42
C ILE A 51 6.44 7.19 -0.96
N TYR A 52 5.83 8.06 -1.77
CA TYR A 52 6.35 8.36 -3.10
C TYR A 52 7.71 9.07 -3.06
N ASP A 53 7.96 9.95 -2.09
CA ASP A 53 9.27 10.57 -1.86
C ASP A 53 10.39 9.53 -1.67
N GLU A 54 10.10 8.39 -1.05
CA GLU A 54 11.07 7.29 -0.92
C GLU A 54 11.16 6.45 -2.21
N VAL A 55 10.04 6.22 -2.89
CA VAL A 55 10.00 5.50 -4.18
C VAL A 55 10.80 6.23 -5.26
N TYR A 56 10.67 7.55 -5.33
CA TYR A 56 11.36 8.40 -6.30
C TYR A 56 12.88 8.33 -6.21
N LYS A 57 13.44 7.91 -5.06
CA LYS A 57 14.89 7.68 -4.93
C LYS A 57 15.38 6.48 -5.73
N HIS A 58 14.47 5.62 -6.21
CA HIS A 58 14.79 4.37 -6.89
C HIS A 58 14.26 4.30 -8.33
N THR A 59 13.19 5.04 -8.67
CA THR A 59 12.58 5.04 -10.01
C THR A 59 11.67 6.26 -10.17
N ASP A 60 11.62 6.81 -11.39
CA ASP A 60 10.67 7.87 -11.75
C ASP A 60 9.31 7.32 -12.19
N GLU A 61 9.24 6.01 -12.52
CA GLU A 61 8.04 5.34 -13.01
C GLU A 61 7.76 4.06 -12.21
N ILE A 62 6.50 3.90 -11.80
CA ILE A 62 6.03 2.71 -11.09
C ILE A 62 4.52 2.52 -11.28
N ASN A 63 4.08 1.27 -11.43
CA ASN A 63 2.65 0.94 -11.42
C ASN A 63 2.23 0.54 -10.00
N LEU A 64 1.99 1.54 -9.14
CA LEU A 64 1.64 1.37 -7.73
C LEU A 64 0.37 2.15 -7.40
N THR A 65 -0.61 1.47 -6.80
CA THR A 65 -1.81 2.09 -6.21
C THR A 65 -1.74 2.03 -4.69
N ILE A 66 -1.89 3.16 -4.01
CA ILE A 66 -1.89 3.22 -2.54
C ILE A 66 -3.31 3.46 -2.04
N LEU A 67 -3.82 2.56 -1.20
CA LEU A 67 -5.15 2.66 -0.60
C LEU A 67 -5.03 2.83 0.92
N ILE A 68 -5.65 3.87 1.47
CA ILE A 68 -5.71 4.09 2.91
C ILE A 68 -7.16 3.99 3.37
N MET A 69 -7.46 2.94 4.12
CA MET A 69 -8.82 2.55 4.47
C MET A 69 -8.93 2.19 5.95
N SER A 70 -10.11 2.42 6.53
CA SER A 70 -10.41 1.98 7.89
C SER A 70 -10.47 0.45 7.95
N LYS A 71 -10.40 -0.12 9.15
CA LYS A 71 -10.50 -1.57 9.35
C LYS A 71 -11.81 -2.17 8.82
N SER A 72 -12.93 -1.46 8.97
CA SER A 72 -14.23 -1.92 8.45
C SER A 72 -14.28 -1.89 6.92
N SER A 73 -13.76 -0.83 6.30
CA SER A 73 -13.66 -0.73 4.84
C SER A 73 -12.71 -1.79 4.27
N TYR A 74 -11.59 -2.06 4.94
CA TYR A 74 -10.68 -3.13 4.55
C TYR A 74 -11.35 -4.48 4.62
N LYS A 75 -12.08 -4.79 5.70
CA LYS A 75 -12.82 -6.06 5.79
C LYS A 75 -13.83 -6.22 4.65
N ALA A 76 -14.58 -5.18 4.31
CA ALA A 76 -15.53 -5.25 3.21
C ALA A 76 -14.84 -5.42 1.84
N PHE A 77 -13.72 -4.71 1.62
CA PHE A 77 -12.89 -4.87 0.43
C PHE A 77 -12.33 -6.29 0.34
N ALA A 78 -11.76 -6.78 1.44
CA ALA A 78 -11.17 -8.10 1.59
C ALA A 78 -12.19 -9.20 1.25
N ASP A 79 -13.36 -9.17 1.89
CA ASP A 79 -14.42 -10.17 1.70
C ASP A 79 -14.94 -10.19 0.24
N GLN A 80 -14.78 -9.11 -0.52
CA GLN A 80 -15.22 -9.01 -1.92
C GLN A 80 -14.13 -9.30 -2.97
N ASN A 81 -12.85 -9.21 -2.58
CA ASN A 81 -11.73 -9.21 -3.53
C ASN A 81 -10.61 -10.22 -3.19
N LEU A 82 -10.63 -10.87 -2.03
CA LEU A 82 -9.56 -11.79 -1.57
C LEU A 82 -9.84 -13.30 -1.81
N GLU A 83 -10.80 -13.68 -2.66
CA GLU A 83 -10.80 -15.08 -3.18
C GLU A 83 -9.60 -15.34 -4.11
N GLU A 84 -8.89 -14.29 -4.54
CA GLU A 84 -7.64 -14.37 -5.27
C GLU A 84 -6.59 -13.51 -4.53
N ILE A 85 -5.33 -13.97 -4.49
CA ILE A 85 -4.13 -13.21 -4.07
C ILE A 85 -3.77 -13.28 -2.57
N GLU A 86 -3.20 -14.42 -2.15
CA GLU A 86 -2.05 -14.40 -1.23
C GLU A 86 -0.78 -14.62 -2.05
N VAL A 87 0.12 -13.65 -2.07
CA VAL A 87 1.52 -13.94 -2.41
C VAL A 87 2.12 -14.55 -1.15
N GLN A 88 2.25 -15.89 -1.15
CA GLN A 88 3.06 -16.59 -0.15
C GLN A 88 4.48 -16.03 -0.22
N SER A 89 4.92 -15.46 0.91
CA SER A 89 6.32 -15.14 1.19
C SER A 89 7.20 -16.38 1.15
#